data_AF-A0A6N3DRU1-F1
#
_entry.id   AF-A0A6N3DRU1-F1
#
_cell.length_a   1.000
_cell.length_b   1.000
_cell.length_c   1.000
_cell.angle_alpha   90.00
_cell.angle_beta   90.00
_cell.angle_gamma   90.00
#
_symmetry.space_group_name_H-M   'P 1'
#
loop_
_entity.id
_entity.type
_entity.pdbx_description
1 polymer ?
#
loop_
_entity_poly.entity_id
_entity_poly.type
_entity_poly.pdbx_seq_one_letter_code
_entity_poly.pdbx_strand_id
1 'polypeptide(L)'
;MVIKIDQCKRDIEEYLSDYFLEKGSYNKKIYDAASYSLNIGGKRIRPILLLLTHSLYKESYKEVLPMAAAVEMIHTYSLIHDDLPAMDNDDLRRGKPTNHKVFGEAIAILAGDALLNEAMILMMDYSLKSGNNVLRASKEIANAAGADGMIGGQVVDILSEEKETLSEEELKYMHLKKTGELIRSSIVAGAILGDAKESDIEKLDIFGQKLGLAFQIKDDLLDVLGSVDKLGKNTNKDEDKNKSNFVTMYGIDRCEYICKQLTEECISILNDLTVEAKYLKELTYNLLDREY
;
A
#
# COMPACT_ATOMS: atom_id res chain seq x y z
N MET A 1 -22.83 7.83 -1.00
CA MET A 1 -22.48 6.41 -0.80
C MET A 1 -21.02 6.16 -1.16
N VAL A 2 -20.59 6.33 -2.43
CA VAL A 2 -19.15 6.50 -2.83
C VAL A 2 -18.47 7.72 -2.15
N ILE A 3 -19.30 8.67 -1.70
CA ILE A 3 -18.92 9.94 -1.09
C ILE A 3 -17.91 9.81 0.06
N LYS A 4 -17.98 8.78 0.93
CA LYS A 4 -17.08 8.71 2.08
C LYS A 4 -15.66 8.30 1.67
N ILE A 5 -15.52 7.32 0.77
CA ILE A 5 -14.22 6.88 0.22
C ILE A 5 -13.57 8.02 -0.58
N ASP A 6 -14.34 8.65 -1.46
CA ASP A 6 -13.86 9.79 -2.25
C ASP A 6 -13.50 11.00 -1.36
N GLN A 7 -14.27 11.24 -0.29
CA GLN A 7 -13.95 12.31 0.66
C GLN A 7 -12.66 12.02 1.41
N CYS A 8 -12.48 10.79 1.92
CA CYS A 8 -11.22 10.38 2.55
C CYS A 8 -10.05 10.60 1.59
N LYS A 9 -10.19 10.18 0.32
CA LYS A 9 -9.17 10.39 -0.70
C LYS A 9 -8.82 11.87 -0.89
N ARG A 10 -9.84 12.72 -1.09
CA ARG A 10 -9.65 14.17 -1.25
C ARG A 10 -8.94 14.79 -0.06
N ASP A 11 -9.35 14.42 1.15
CA ASP A 11 -8.77 14.95 2.39
C ASP A 11 -7.30 14.53 2.56
N ILE A 12 -6.97 13.30 2.17
CA ILE A 12 -5.58 12.82 2.16
C ILE A 12 -4.75 13.61 1.14
N GLU A 13 -5.28 13.82 -0.06
CA GLU A 13 -4.60 14.54 -1.13
C GLU A 13 -4.37 16.02 -0.77
N GLU A 14 -5.38 16.67 -0.19
CA GLU A 14 -5.26 18.04 0.33
C GLU A 14 -4.21 18.12 1.45
N TYR A 15 -4.29 17.23 2.44
CA TYR A 15 -3.31 17.19 3.54
C TYR A 15 -1.87 16.99 3.04
N LEU A 16 -1.65 16.05 2.12
CA LEU A 16 -0.31 15.76 1.57
C LEU A 16 0.23 16.90 0.70
N SER A 17 -0.64 17.55 -0.07
CA SER A 17 -0.29 18.74 -0.86
C SER A 17 0.16 19.86 0.06
N ASP A 18 -0.59 20.11 1.13
CA ASP A 18 -0.32 21.20 2.06
C ASP A 18 0.91 20.94 2.94
N TYR A 19 1.18 19.69 3.29
CA TYR A 19 2.27 19.32 4.20
C TYR A 19 3.66 19.79 3.75
N PHE A 20 3.90 19.84 2.44
CA PHE A 20 5.18 20.27 1.86
C PHE A 20 5.19 21.74 1.42
N LEU A 21 4.08 22.46 1.58
CA LEU A 21 4.05 23.90 1.31
C LEU A 21 5.07 24.60 2.22
N GLU A 22 5.83 25.51 1.63
CA GLU A 22 6.85 26.32 2.33
C GLU A 22 8.01 25.52 2.97
N LYS A 23 8.07 24.19 2.81
CA LYS A 23 9.20 23.40 3.29
C LYS A 23 10.46 23.63 2.44
N GLY A 24 11.57 23.74 3.16
CA GLY A 24 12.91 23.78 2.60
C GLY A 24 13.45 25.18 2.33
N SER A 25 14.78 25.24 2.24
CA SER A 25 15.53 26.42 1.80
C SER A 25 16.54 25.97 0.75
N TYR A 26 17.79 25.75 1.15
CA TYR A 26 18.83 25.17 0.29
C TYR A 26 18.50 23.73 -0.16
N ASN A 27 17.77 22.99 0.67
CA ASN A 27 17.36 21.61 0.42
C ASN A 27 15.99 21.48 -0.28
N LYS A 28 15.42 22.58 -0.79
CA LYS A 28 14.08 22.61 -1.40
C LYS A 28 13.87 21.54 -2.48
N LYS A 29 14.90 21.22 -3.26
CA LYS A 29 14.84 20.22 -4.33
C LYS A 29 14.41 18.82 -3.85
N ILE A 30 14.75 18.45 -2.61
CA ILE A 30 14.32 17.17 -2.02
C ILE A 30 12.80 17.18 -1.78
N TYR A 31 12.26 18.27 -1.25
CA TYR A 31 10.82 18.42 -1.03
C TYR A 31 10.03 18.51 -2.33
N ASP A 32 10.57 19.20 -3.34
CA ASP A 32 9.94 19.26 -4.66
C ASP A 32 9.89 17.85 -5.30
N ALA A 33 10.95 17.04 -5.16
CA ALA A 33 10.99 15.67 -5.65
C ALA A 33 10.04 14.73 -4.87
N ALA A 34 10.00 14.82 -3.53
CA ALA A 34 9.08 14.06 -2.70
C ALA A 34 7.61 14.40 -3.02
N SER A 35 7.31 15.70 -3.11
CA SER A 35 5.98 16.22 -3.45
C SER A 35 5.54 15.81 -4.86
N TYR A 36 6.46 15.81 -5.83
CA TYR A 36 6.16 15.31 -7.18
C TYR A 36 5.60 13.87 -7.14
N SER A 37 6.34 12.94 -6.54
CA SER A 37 5.92 11.53 -6.49
C SER A 37 4.66 11.30 -5.67
N LEU A 38 4.44 12.10 -4.62
CA LEU A 38 3.17 12.08 -3.89
C LEU A 38 2.01 12.54 -4.77
N ASN A 39 2.19 13.58 -5.60
CA ASN A 39 1.10 14.24 -6.32
C ASN A 39 0.83 13.72 -7.74
N ILE A 40 1.66 12.84 -8.31
CA ILE A 40 1.42 12.23 -9.64
C ILE A 40 0.24 11.21 -9.69
N GLY A 41 -0.68 11.28 -8.74
CA GLY A 41 -1.89 10.45 -8.65
C GLY A 41 -1.76 9.31 -7.64
N GLY A 42 -2.62 8.30 -7.74
CA GLY A 42 -2.64 7.14 -6.84
C GLY A 42 -4.05 6.77 -6.38
N LYS A 43 -4.27 5.48 -6.10
CA LYS A 43 -5.57 4.99 -5.57
C LYS A 43 -5.76 5.32 -4.08
N ARG A 44 -4.67 5.64 -3.35
CA ARG A 44 -4.64 5.95 -1.90
C ARG A 44 -5.27 4.86 -1.02
N ILE A 45 -5.12 3.60 -1.42
CA ILE A 45 -5.83 2.49 -0.78
C ILE A 45 -5.43 2.35 0.69
N ARG A 46 -4.13 2.34 0.99
CA ARG A 46 -3.57 2.18 2.33
C ARG A 46 -4.05 3.26 3.32
N PRO A 47 -3.89 4.57 3.03
CA PRO A 47 -4.40 5.60 3.93
C PRO A 47 -5.93 5.60 4.05
N ILE A 48 -6.67 5.27 2.97
CA ILE A 48 -8.13 5.12 3.04
C ILE A 48 -8.51 3.96 3.97
N LEU A 49 -7.83 2.81 3.90
CA LEU A 49 -8.08 1.68 4.81
C LEU A 49 -7.89 2.08 6.28
N LEU A 50 -6.86 2.86 6.58
CA LEU A 50 -6.64 3.39 7.94
C LEU A 50 -7.82 4.27 8.38
N LEU A 51 -8.21 5.27 7.56
CA LEU A 51 -9.29 6.20 7.91
C LEU A 51 -10.65 5.50 8.02
N LEU A 52 -10.95 4.54 7.15
CA LEU A 52 -12.19 3.77 7.20
C LEU A 52 -12.25 2.85 8.40
N THR A 53 -11.13 2.20 8.76
CA THR A 53 -11.07 1.32 9.94
C THR A 53 -11.19 2.12 11.22
N HIS A 54 -10.51 3.27 11.32
CA HIS A 54 -10.70 4.22 12.42
C HIS A 54 -12.18 4.67 12.55
N SER A 55 -12.79 4.98 11.41
CA SER A 55 -14.20 5.42 11.34
C SER A 55 -15.22 4.37 11.75
N LEU A 56 -14.82 3.12 11.99
CA LEU A 56 -15.70 2.10 12.57
C LEU A 56 -15.98 2.36 14.05
N TYR A 57 -15.04 3.02 14.74
CA TYR A 57 -15.06 3.19 16.19
C TYR A 57 -15.14 4.67 16.63
N LYS A 58 -14.85 5.60 15.72
CA LYS A 58 -14.90 7.05 15.96
C LYS A 58 -15.66 7.76 14.85
N GLU A 59 -16.35 8.85 15.18
CA GLU A 59 -17.18 9.59 14.22
C GLU A 59 -16.37 10.36 13.17
N SER A 60 -15.25 10.98 13.60
CA SER A 60 -14.43 11.84 12.76
C SER A 60 -13.05 11.23 12.53
N TYR A 61 -12.66 11.03 11.28
CA TYR A 61 -11.31 10.58 10.91
C TYR A 61 -10.33 11.73 10.69
N LYS A 62 -10.80 12.99 10.76
CA LYS A 62 -9.96 14.17 10.45
C LYS A 62 -8.77 14.29 11.39
N GLU A 63 -8.93 13.87 12.65
CA GLU A 63 -7.87 13.93 13.66
C GLU A 63 -6.70 12.97 13.37
N VAL A 64 -6.94 11.89 12.62
CA VAL A 64 -5.94 10.87 12.26
C VAL A 64 -5.40 11.03 10.83
N LEU A 65 -5.72 12.13 10.14
CA LEU A 65 -5.11 12.47 8.84
C LEU A 65 -3.56 12.46 8.88
N PRO A 66 -2.88 12.93 9.93
CA PRO A 66 -1.42 12.80 10.03
C PRO A 66 -0.94 11.35 9.91
N MET A 67 -1.64 10.39 10.52
CA MET A 67 -1.27 8.98 10.48
C MET A 67 -1.51 8.38 9.09
N ALA A 68 -2.64 8.72 8.45
CA ALA A 68 -2.92 8.31 7.07
C ALA A 68 -1.86 8.88 6.10
N ALA A 69 -1.50 10.15 6.24
CA ALA A 69 -0.46 10.79 5.44
C ALA A 69 0.91 10.10 5.62
N ALA A 70 1.29 9.74 6.85
CA ALA A 70 2.53 9.01 7.10
C ALA A 70 2.57 7.65 6.39
N VAL A 71 1.47 6.90 6.37
CA VAL A 71 1.37 5.63 5.63
C VAL A 71 1.55 5.86 4.12
N GLU A 72 0.95 6.92 3.56
CA GLU A 72 1.11 7.21 2.13
C GLU A 72 2.52 7.72 1.77
N MET A 73 3.17 8.45 2.68
CA MET A 73 4.59 8.82 2.54
C MET A 73 5.48 7.56 2.54
N ILE A 74 5.21 6.61 3.43
CA ILE A 74 5.89 5.30 3.47
C ILE A 74 5.71 4.55 2.15
N HIS A 75 4.47 4.43 1.69
CA HIS A 75 4.19 3.78 0.40
C HIS A 75 4.87 4.50 -0.77
N THR A 76 4.89 5.84 -0.75
CA THR A 76 5.44 6.61 -1.87
C THR A 76 6.96 6.56 -1.91
N TYR A 77 7.66 6.54 -0.77
CA TYR A 77 9.11 6.36 -0.80
C TYR A 77 9.48 5.01 -1.41
N SER A 78 8.73 3.95 -1.06
CA SER A 78 9.04 2.61 -1.55
C SER A 78 8.99 2.58 -3.06
N LEU A 79 7.97 3.23 -3.67
CA LEU A 79 7.87 3.35 -5.12
C LEU A 79 9.00 4.17 -5.73
N ILE A 80 9.44 5.26 -5.09
CA ILE A 80 10.58 6.05 -5.59
C ILE A 80 11.85 5.22 -5.65
N HIS A 81 12.09 4.39 -4.63
CA HIS A 81 13.27 3.53 -4.57
C HIS A 81 13.14 2.33 -5.52
N ASP A 82 11.97 1.68 -5.58
CA ASP A 82 11.70 0.58 -6.52
C ASP A 82 11.92 1.02 -7.99
N ASP A 83 11.59 2.29 -8.33
CA ASP A 83 11.79 2.85 -9.67
C ASP A 83 13.26 3.07 -10.06
N LEU A 84 14.23 2.95 -9.16
CA LEU A 84 15.63 3.29 -9.44
C LEU A 84 16.29 2.32 -10.43
N PRO A 85 17.35 2.74 -11.17
CA PRO A 85 18.07 1.87 -12.09
C PRO A 85 18.68 0.61 -11.48
N ALA A 86 18.98 0.63 -10.17
CA ALA A 86 19.50 -0.51 -9.43
C ALA A 86 18.40 -1.48 -8.92
N MET A 87 17.14 -1.17 -9.22
CA MET A 87 15.94 -1.90 -8.81
C MET A 87 15.13 -2.23 -10.08
N ASP A 88 13.86 -1.82 -10.20
CA ASP A 88 13.02 -2.13 -11.37
C ASP A 88 13.44 -1.35 -12.63
N ASN A 89 14.22 -0.27 -12.48
CA ASN A 89 14.67 0.60 -13.57
C ASN A 89 13.52 1.14 -14.45
N ASP A 90 12.38 1.44 -13.82
CA ASP A 90 11.17 1.91 -14.51
C ASP A 90 11.31 3.37 -14.99
N ASP A 91 10.93 3.63 -16.24
CA ASP A 91 10.91 4.98 -16.81
C ASP A 91 9.62 5.76 -16.45
N LEU A 92 8.53 5.05 -16.20
CA LEU A 92 7.19 5.63 -15.97
C LEU A 92 6.51 5.04 -14.74
N ARG A 93 5.88 5.91 -13.93
CA ARG A 93 5.00 5.56 -12.82
C ARG A 93 3.71 6.36 -12.95
N ARG A 94 2.55 5.69 -12.89
CA ARG A 94 1.21 6.32 -13.04
C ARG A 94 1.07 7.17 -14.32
N GLY A 95 1.71 6.73 -15.41
CA GLY A 95 1.71 7.44 -16.70
C GLY A 95 2.53 8.72 -16.74
N LYS A 96 3.39 8.97 -15.73
CA LYS A 96 4.32 10.10 -15.66
C LYS A 96 5.77 9.60 -15.50
N PRO A 97 6.79 10.38 -15.88
CA PRO A 97 8.19 10.00 -15.65
C PRO A 97 8.46 9.68 -14.17
N THR A 98 9.24 8.63 -13.90
CA THR A 98 9.66 8.28 -12.53
C THR A 98 10.52 9.39 -11.92
N ASN A 99 10.64 9.38 -10.59
CA ASN A 99 11.32 10.45 -9.86
C ASN A 99 12.76 10.66 -10.37
N HIS A 100 13.49 9.57 -10.55
CA HIS A 100 14.89 9.61 -10.99
C HIS A 100 15.04 10.14 -12.42
N LYS A 101 14.03 10.00 -13.28
CA LYS A 101 14.04 10.60 -14.63
C LYS A 101 13.84 12.11 -14.59
N VAL A 102 13.09 12.62 -13.62
CA VAL A 102 12.83 14.07 -13.48
C VAL A 102 13.95 14.77 -12.73
N PHE A 103 14.43 14.18 -11.63
CA PHE A 103 15.32 14.85 -10.67
C PHE A 103 16.74 14.28 -10.61
N GLY A 104 16.99 13.13 -11.26
CA GLY A 104 18.22 12.37 -11.16
C GLY A 104 18.23 11.38 -9.99
N GLU A 105 19.03 10.32 -10.12
CA GLU A 105 19.11 9.22 -9.14
C GLU A 105 19.42 9.69 -7.72
N ALA A 106 20.44 10.54 -7.56
CA ALA A 106 20.85 11.03 -6.25
C ALA A 106 19.72 11.78 -5.52
N ILE A 107 18.92 12.57 -6.25
CA ILE A 107 17.80 13.29 -5.65
C ILE A 107 16.62 12.33 -5.39
N ALA A 108 16.39 11.34 -6.24
CA ALA A 108 15.35 10.33 -6.02
C ALA A 108 15.63 9.50 -4.76
N ILE A 109 16.87 9.03 -4.56
CA ILE A 109 17.29 8.32 -3.34
C ILE A 109 16.98 9.19 -2.11
N LEU A 110 17.48 10.43 -2.09
CA LEU A 110 17.29 11.36 -0.98
C LEU A 110 15.83 11.76 -0.76
N ALA A 111 15.01 11.82 -1.82
CA ALA A 111 13.58 12.08 -1.72
C ALA A 111 12.84 10.91 -1.05
N GLY A 112 13.22 9.67 -1.36
CA GLY A 112 12.70 8.50 -0.67
C GLY A 112 13.11 8.49 0.82
N ASP A 113 14.39 8.72 1.11
CA ASP A 113 14.89 8.81 2.48
C ASP A 113 14.18 9.91 3.28
N ALA A 114 13.97 11.06 2.67
CA ALA A 114 13.25 12.18 3.27
C ALA A 114 11.79 11.81 3.55
N LEU A 115 11.07 11.16 2.63
CA LEU A 115 9.69 10.73 2.85
C LEU A 115 9.56 9.74 4.01
N LEU A 116 10.47 8.76 4.11
CA LEU A 116 10.49 7.84 5.24
C LEU A 116 10.69 8.60 6.56
N ASN A 117 11.64 9.52 6.62
CA ASN A 117 11.90 10.32 7.83
C ASN A 117 10.74 11.28 8.17
N GLU A 118 10.14 11.92 7.18
CA GLU A 118 8.98 12.81 7.35
C GLU A 118 7.77 12.02 7.87
N ALA A 119 7.55 10.80 7.40
CA ALA A 119 6.52 9.91 7.95
C ALA A 119 6.76 9.60 9.44
N MET A 120 8.00 9.29 9.81
CA MET A 120 8.37 9.02 11.21
C MET A 120 8.19 10.26 12.09
N ILE A 121 8.64 11.43 11.64
CA ILE A 121 8.45 12.71 12.34
C ILE A 121 6.96 12.96 12.57
N LEU A 122 6.13 12.79 11.54
CA LEU A 122 4.70 13.01 11.61
C LEU A 122 4.01 12.07 12.63
N MET A 123 4.38 10.79 12.62
CA MET A 123 3.89 9.81 13.58
C MET A 123 4.34 10.11 15.02
N MET A 124 5.60 10.52 15.21
CA MET A 124 6.15 10.88 16.53
C MET A 124 5.48 12.14 17.09
N ASP A 125 5.38 13.20 16.29
CA ASP A 125 4.73 14.46 16.71
C ASP A 125 3.27 14.24 17.10
N TYR A 126 2.56 13.39 16.36
CA TYR A 126 1.18 13.03 16.70
C TYR A 126 1.11 12.15 17.96
N SER A 127 2.04 11.20 18.12
CA SER A 127 2.14 10.34 19.31
C SER A 127 2.38 11.15 20.59
N LEU A 128 3.26 12.15 20.53
CA LEU A 128 3.56 13.04 21.66
C LEU A 128 2.34 13.83 22.14
N LYS A 129 1.39 14.10 21.24
CA LYS A 129 0.16 14.86 21.54
C LYS A 129 -1.01 13.98 21.98
N SER A 130 -1.08 12.75 21.47
CA SER A 130 -2.30 11.93 21.52
C SER A 130 -2.18 10.64 22.34
N GLY A 131 -0.99 10.31 22.85
CA GLY A 131 -0.80 9.26 23.87
C GLY A 131 -0.54 7.85 23.34
N ASN A 132 -0.73 6.86 24.23
CA ASN A 132 -0.19 5.49 24.05
C ASN A 132 -0.74 4.73 22.84
N ASN A 133 -2.04 4.88 22.50
CA ASN A 133 -2.61 4.17 21.34
C ASN A 133 -2.02 4.68 20.03
N VAL A 134 -1.75 5.98 19.92
CA VAL A 134 -1.06 6.55 18.76
C VAL A 134 0.37 6.05 18.67
N LEU A 135 1.09 5.95 19.79
CA LEU A 135 2.43 5.36 19.82
C LEU A 135 2.40 3.87 19.39
N ARG A 136 1.40 3.11 19.85
CA ARG A 136 1.21 1.70 19.46
C ARG A 136 0.93 1.57 17.96
N ALA A 137 0.07 2.41 17.39
CA ALA A 137 -0.21 2.44 15.96
C ALA A 137 1.02 2.87 15.14
N SER A 138 1.79 3.86 15.62
CA SER A 138 3.04 4.27 15.00
C SER A 138 4.07 3.13 14.95
N LYS A 139 4.19 2.37 16.05
CA LYS A 139 5.07 1.19 16.11
C LYS A 139 4.63 0.10 15.13
N GLU A 140 3.33 -0.15 15.03
CA GLU A 140 2.74 -1.11 14.08
C GLU A 140 3.09 -0.75 12.63
N ILE A 141 2.95 0.53 12.25
CA ILE A 141 3.31 1.03 10.91
C ILE A 141 4.81 0.94 10.67
N ALA A 142 5.64 1.35 11.64
CA ALA A 142 7.09 1.31 11.51
C ALA A 142 7.62 -0.13 11.34
N ASN A 143 7.08 -1.09 12.09
CA ASN A 143 7.42 -2.51 11.94
C ASN A 143 7.06 -3.02 10.54
N ALA A 144 5.87 -2.68 10.06
CA ALA A 144 5.39 -3.09 8.73
C ALA A 144 6.22 -2.50 7.58
N ALA A 145 6.79 -1.31 7.75
CA ALA A 145 7.69 -0.70 6.78
C ALA A 145 9.13 -1.24 6.85
N GLY A 146 9.51 -1.90 7.95
CA GLY A 146 10.88 -2.32 8.25
C GLY A 146 11.35 -3.58 7.52
N ALA A 147 12.51 -4.09 7.95
CA ALA A 147 13.18 -5.25 7.37
C ALA A 147 12.39 -6.56 7.54
N ASP A 148 11.62 -6.69 8.62
CA ASP A 148 10.70 -7.83 8.83
C ASP A 148 9.34 -7.63 8.12
N GLY A 149 9.19 -6.53 7.38
CA GLY A 149 7.99 -6.13 6.66
C GLY A 149 8.28 -5.84 5.19
N MET A 150 7.84 -4.69 4.70
CA MET A 150 7.92 -4.27 3.30
C MET A 150 9.34 -4.37 2.72
N ILE A 151 10.36 -3.91 3.45
CA ILE A 151 11.76 -3.99 2.99
C ILE A 151 12.20 -5.46 2.84
N GLY A 152 11.81 -6.34 3.77
CA GLY A 152 12.11 -7.77 3.68
C GLY A 152 11.48 -8.42 2.46
N GLY A 153 10.24 -8.05 2.14
CA GLY A 153 9.59 -8.47 0.91
C GLY A 153 10.33 -7.99 -0.34
N GLN A 154 10.77 -6.74 -0.35
CA GLN A 154 11.54 -6.17 -1.46
C GLN A 154 12.91 -6.85 -1.63
N VAL A 155 13.58 -7.22 -0.54
CA VAL A 155 14.84 -7.99 -0.61
C VAL A 155 14.61 -9.35 -1.27
N VAL A 156 13.54 -10.06 -0.89
CA VAL A 156 13.23 -11.36 -1.50
C VAL A 156 12.88 -11.21 -2.98
N ASP A 157 12.18 -10.15 -3.36
CA ASP A 157 11.85 -9.84 -4.75
C ASP A 157 13.10 -9.67 -5.62
N ILE A 158 14.05 -8.82 -5.20
CA ILE A 158 15.32 -8.61 -5.92
C ILE A 158 16.11 -9.92 -6.05
N LEU A 159 16.25 -10.67 -4.94
CA LEU A 159 16.99 -11.94 -4.94
C LEU A 159 16.27 -13.05 -5.73
N SER A 160 14.99 -12.86 -6.05
CA SER A 160 14.23 -13.80 -6.88
C SER A 160 14.50 -13.63 -8.37
N GLU A 161 14.92 -12.44 -8.83
CA GLU A 161 15.21 -12.19 -10.25
C GLU A 161 16.40 -13.01 -10.76
N GLU A 162 17.29 -13.43 -9.85
CA GLU A 162 18.41 -14.32 -10.13
C GLU A 162 18.01 -15.81 -10.17
N LYS A 163 16.77 -16.16 -9.79
CA LYS A 163 16.28 -17.54 -9.71
C LYS A 163 15.42 -17.89 -10.93
N GLU A 164 15.56 -19.13 -11.43
CA GLU A 164 14.68 -19.64 -12.50
C GLU A 164 13.24 -19.85 -12.02
N THR A 165 13.05 -20.25 -10.76
CA THR A 165 11.72 -20.51 -10.18
C THR A 165 11.69 -20.20 -8.68
N LEU A 166 10.60 -19.61 -8.20
CA LEU A 166 10.31 -19.48 -6.76
C LEU A 166 9.47 -20.65 -6.24
N SER A 167 9.73 -21.09 -5.01
CA SER A 167 8.80 -21.96 -4.28
C SER A 167 7.52 -21.21 -3.92
N GLU A 168 6.44 -21.95 -3.67
CA GLU A 168 5.16 -21.39 -3.20
C GLU A 168 5.32 -20.60 -1.90
N GLU A 169 6.17 -21.09 -0.99
CA GLU A 169 6.43 -20.44 0.30
C GLU A 169 7.16 -19.11 0.13
N GLU A 170 8.19 -19.07 -0.74
CA GLU A 170 8.93 -17.83 -1.03
C GLU A 170 8.05 -16.80 -1.73
N LEU A 171 7.26 -17.22 -2.74
CA LEU A 171 6.35 -16.32 -3.46
C LEU A 171 5.31 -15.72 -2.51
N LYS A 172 4.72 -16.55 -1.63
CA LYS A 172 3.79 -16.08 -0.60
C LYS A 172 4.46 -15.11 0.36
N TYR A 173 5.65 -15.45 0.86
CA TYR A 173 6.40 -14.59 1.78
C TYR A 173 6.67 -13.22 1.15
N MET A 174 7.21 -13.20 -0.07
CA MET A 174 7.55 -12.00 -0.82
C MET A 174 6.34 -11.06 -0.94
N HIS A 175 5.20 -11.57 -1.42
CA HIS A 175 4.01 -10.76 -1.64
C HIS A 175 3.32 -10.32 -0.34
N LEU A 176 3.24 -11.22 0.65
CA LEU A 176 2.68 -10.89 1.97
C LEU A 176 3.50 -9.78 2.63
N LYS A 177 4.82 -9.76 2.44
CA LYS A 177 5.70 -8.74 3.02
C LYS A 177 5.73 -7.46 2.20
N LYS A 178 6.05 -7.52 0.91
CA LYS A 178 6.21 -6.36 0.02
C LYS A 178 4.93 -5.54 -0.08
N THR A 179 3.80 -6.20 -0.28
CA THR A 179 2.51 -5.52 -0.52
C THR A 179 1.56 -5.63 0.67
N GLY A 180 1.40 -6.85 1.21
CA GLY A 180 0.38 -7.19 2.19
C GLY A 180 0.59 -6.54 3.57
N GLU A 181 1.84 -6.45 4.03
CA GLU A 181 2.17 -6.00 5.39
C GLU A 181 1.72 -4.57 5.64
N LEU A 182 1.96 -3.66 4.69
CA LEU A 182 1.54 -2.26 4.83
C LEU A 182 0.02 -2.09 4.70
N ILE A 183 -0.67 -2.97 3.94
CA ILE A 183 -2.14 -3.02 3.89
C ILE A 183 -2.70 -3.47 5.24
N ARG A 184 -2.22 -4.59 5.78
CA ARG A 184 -2.58 -5.12 7.09
C ARG A 184 -2.36 -4.06 8.17
N SER A 185 -1.17 -3.49 8.22
CA SER A 185 -0.78 -2.49 9.21
C SER A 185 -1.65 -1.24 9.15
N SER A 186 -2.05 -0.79 7.96
CA SER A 186 -2.97 0.35 7.82
C SER A 186 -4.31 0.10 8.52
N ILE A 187 -4.84 -1.11 8.39
CA ILE A 187 -6.10 -1.53 9.03
C ILE A 187 -5.91 -1.63 10.54
N VAL A 188 -4.90 -2.37 11.00
CA VAL A 188 -4.62 -2.58 12.42
C VAL A 188 -4.35 -1.25 13.14
N ALA A 189 -3.55 -0.37 12.54
CA ALA A 189 -3.29 0.97 13.05
C ALA A 189 -4.60 1.79 13.13
N GLY A 190 -5.46 1.74 12.11
CA GLY A 190 -6.76 2.40 12.14
C GLY A 190 -7.65 1.91 13.29
N ALA A 191 -7.66 0.61 13.56
CA ALA A 191 -8.41 0.01 14.67
C ALA A 191 -7.87 0.46 16.04
N ILE A 192 -6.54 0.46 16.21
CA ILE A 192 -5.88 0.91 17.43
C ILE A 192 -6.17 2.40 17.69
N LEU A 193 -6.06 3.24 16.67
CA LEU A 193 -6.38 4.68 16.76
C LEU A 193 -7.85 4.91 17.09
N GLY A 194 -8.73 4.02 16.64
CA GLY A 194 -10.16 4.05 16.94
C GLY A 194 -10.53 3.58 18.34
N ASP A 195 -9.57 3.18 19.18
CA ASP A 195 -9.82 2.53 20.48
C ASP A 195 -10.66 1.25 20.36
N ALA A 196 -10.46 0.48 19.28
CA ALA A 196 -11.13 -0.80 19.09
C ALA A 196 -10.80 -1.79 20.23
N LYS A 197 -11.73 -2.70 20.52
CA LYS A 197 -11.47 -3.82 21.43
C LYS A 197 -10.42 -4.75 20.83
N GLU A 198 -9.57 -5.35 21.65
CA GLU A 198 -8.54 -6.31 21.19
C GLU A 198 -9.13 -7.43 20.33
N SER A 199 -10.32 -7.94 20.67
CA SER A 199 -11.01 -8.97 19.89
C SER A 199 -11.33 -8.53 18.45
N ASP A 200 -11.59 -7.25 18.24
CA ASP A 200 -11.82 -6.70 16.90
C ASP A 200 -10.49 -6.40 16.21
N ILE A 201 -9.47 -5.95 16.93
CA ILE A 201 -8.11 -5.75 16.40
C ILE A 201 -7.56 -7.08 15.86
N GLU A 202 -7.70 -8.19 16.59
CA GLU A 202 -7.30 -9.54 16.15
C GLU A 202 -8.05 -9.98 14.87
N LYS A 203 -9.36 -9.72 14.78
CA LYS A 203 -10.13 -10.00 13.57
C LYS A 203 -9.68 -9.14 12.39
N LEU A 204 -9.46 -7.85 12.63
CA LEU A 204 -9.01 -6.89 11.62
C LEU A 204 -7.58 -7.19 11.14
N ASP A 205 -6.74 -7.75 11.99
CA ASP A 205 -5.42 -8.28 11.63
C ASP A 205 -5.54 -9.43 10.62
N ILE A 206 -6.37 -10.44 10.93
CA ILE A 206 -6.63 -11.58 10.03
C ILE A 206 -7.25 -11.10 8.71
N PHE A 207 -8.21 -10.17 8.78
CA PHE A 207 -8.79 -9.53 7.60
C PHE A 207 -7.72 -8.83 6.76
N GLY A 208 -6.83 -8.05 7.38
CA GLY A 208 -5.75 -7.35 6.68
C GLY A 208 -4.78 -8.29 5.96
N GLN A 209 -4.42 -9.41 6.58
CA GLN A 209 -3.58 -10.44 5.95
C GLN A 209 -4.26 -11.04 4.71
N LYS A 210 -5.55 -11.40 4.82
CA LYS A 210 -6.32 -11.97 3.72
C LYS A 210 -6.54 -10.98 2.59
N LEU A 211 -6.87 -9.73 2.92
CA LEU A 211 -7.04 -8.66 1.95
C LEU A 211 -5.74 -8.39 1.19
N GLY A 212 -4.60 -8.33 1.89
CA GLY A 212 -3.29 -8.12 1.27
C GLY A 212 -2.93 -9.22 0.26
N LEU A 213 -3.17 -10.48 0.62
CA LEU A 213 -2.95 -11.62 -0.30
C LEU A 213 -3.90 -11.57 -1.50
N ALA A 214 -5.20 -11.37 -1.26
CA ALA A 214 -6.19 -11.30 -2.33
C ALA A 214 -5.93 -10.15 -3.29
N PHE A 215 -5.48 -9.00 -2.77
CA PHE A 215 -5.12 -7.82 -3.54
C PHE A 215 -3.98 -8.13 -4.52
N GLN A 216 -2.95 -8.83 -4.07
CA GLN A 216 -1.83 -9.21 -4.94
C GLN A 216 -2.23 -10.24 -6.00
N ILE A 217 -2.95 -11.30 -5.62
CA ILE A 217 -3.43 -12.30 -6.61
C ILE A 217 -4.30 -11.62 -7.67
N LYS A 218 -5.12 -10.63 -7.26
CA LYS A 218 -5.94 -9.85 -8.18
C LYS A 218 -5.11 -8.95 -9.08
N ASP A 219 -4.07 -8.29 -8.58
CA ASP A 219 -3.12 -7.52 -9.40
C ASP A 219 -2.44 -8.41 -10.46
N ASP A 220 -1.90 -9.57 -10.05
CA ASP A 220 -1.26 -10.51 -10.98
C ASP A 220 -2.23 -11.01 -12.07
N LEU A 221 -3.50 -11.28 -11.71
CA LEU A 221 -4.54 -11.65 -12.66
C LEU A 221 -4.82 -10.54 -13.69
N LEU A 222 -4.96 -9.29 -13.23
CA LEU A 222 -5.23 -8.15 -14.10
C LEU A 222 -4.04 -7.86 -15.03
N ASP A 223 -2.81 -8.04 -14.56
CA ASP A 223 -1.61 -7.85 -15.37
C ASP A 223 -1.52 -8.89 -16.49
N VAL A 224 -1.83 -10.15 -16.21
CA VAL A 224 -1.85 -11.22 -17.22
C VAL A 224 -3.00 -11.01 -18.22
N LEU A 225 -4.22 -10.75 -17.76
CA LEU A 225 -5.39 -10.55 -18.63
C LEU A 225 -5.25 -9.29 -19.51
N GLY A 226 -4.81 -8.18 -18.93
CA GLY A 226 -4.55 -6.94 -19.66
C GLY A 226 -3.40 -7.08 -20.67
N SER A 227 -2.44 -7.97 -20.41
CA SER A 227 -1.40 -8.32 -21.38
C SER A 227 -1.95 -9.13 -22.55
N VAL A 228 -2.86 -10.09 -22.31
CA VAL A 228 -3.52 -10.86 -23.38
C VAL A 228 -4.30 -9.93 -24.32
N ASP A 229 -5.07 -8.98 -23.77
CA ASP A 229 -5.82 -8.00 -24.57
C ASP A 229 -4.90 -7.08 -25.40
N LYS A 230 -3.73 -6.71 -24.85
CA LYS A 230 -2.71 -5.93 -25.56
C LYS A 230 -1.95 -6.76 -26.59
N LEU A 231 -1.65 -8.03 -26.32
CA LEU A 231 -1.00 -8.96 -27.25
C LEU A 231 -1.87 -9.26 -28.48
N GLY A 232 -3.20 -9.16 -28.35
CA GLY A 232 -4.13 -9.13 -29.48
C GLY A 232 -3.98 -7.91 -30.40
N LYS A 233 -3.22 -6.88 -30.00
CA LYS A 233 -2.95 -5.64 -30.77
C LYS A 233 -1.47 -5.32 -31.00
N ASN A 234 -0.53 -5.89 -30.24
CA ASN A 234 0.91 -5.73 -30.41
C ASN A 234 1.65 -7.01 -30.00
N THR A 235 2.15 -7.76 -30.99
CA THR A 235 3.05 -8.90 -30.81
C THR A 235 4.48 -8.42 -30.60
N ASN A 236 5.03 -8.67 -29.41
CA ASN A 236 6.42 -9.04 -29.09
C ASN A 236 6.80 -8.57 -27.67
N LYS A 237 6.62 -9.44 -26.68
CA LYS A 237 7.36 -9.40 -25.42
C LYS A 237 7.61 -10.82 -24.94
N ASP A 238 8.72 -11.40 -25.39
CA ASP A 238 9.27 -12.64 -24.85
C ASP A 238 10.03 -12.41 -23.52
N GLU A 239 10.07 -11.18 -22.99
CA GLU A 239 10.79 -10.81 -21.77
C GLU A 239 9.99 -11.04 -20.47
N ASP A 240 8.66 -11.13 -20.52
CA ASP A 240 7.80 -11.28 -19.31
C ASP A 240 7.58 -12.74 -18.88
N LYS A 241 8.11 -13.74 -19.60
CA LYS A 241 7.85 -15.17 -19.34
C LYS A 241 8.55 -15.74 -18.10
N ASN A 242 9.44 -15.00 -17.45
CA ASN A 242 10.25 -15.49 -16.33
C ASN A 242 9.88 -14.91 -14.95
N LYS A 243 8.90 -13.98 -14.85
CA LYS A 243 8.48 -13.50 -13.52
C LYS A 243 7.55 -14.53 -12.87
N SER A 244 8.05 -15.17 -11.82
CA SER A 244 7.26 -16.07 -10.97
C SER A 244 6.18 -15.25 -10.23
N ASN A 245 4.92 -15.44 -10.61
CA ASN A 245 3.75 -14.81 -9.99
C ASN A 245 2.65 -15.84 -9.69
N PHE A 246 1.59 -15.45 -8.97
CA PHE A 246 0.56 -16.42 -8.57
C PHE A 246 -0.14 -17.08 -9.76
N VAL A 247 -0.33 -16.36 -10.86
CA VAL A 247 -0.99 -16.89 -12.06
C VAL A 247 -0.13 -17.94 -12.75
N THR A 248 1.19 -17.73 -12.85
CA THR A 248 2.12 -18.74 -13.37
C THR A 248 2.20 -19.98 -12.50
N MET A 249 2.01 -19.82 -11.18
CA MET A 249 2.07 -20.92 -10.21
C MET A 249 0.80 -21.77 -10.16
N TYR A 250 -0.37 -21.12 -10.16
CA TYR A 250 -1.66 -21.78 -9.93
C TYR A 250 -2.57 -21.86 -11.16
N GLY A 251 -2.33 -21.01 -12.17
CA GLY A 251 -3.24 -20.81 -13.30
C GLY A 251 -4.40 -19.85 -12.98
N ILE A 252 -4.97 -19.27 -14.03
CA ILE A 252 -6.03 -18.24 -13.96
C ILE A 252 -7.24 -18.73 -13.16
N ASP A 253 -7.84 -19.85 -13.53
CA ASP A 253 -9.04 -20.40 -12.88
C ASP A 253 -8.86 -20.61 -11.38
N ARG A 254 -7.66 -21.05 -10.96
CA ARG A 254 -7.36 -21.27 -9.56
C ARG A 254 -7.16 -19.96 -8.81
N CYS A 255 -6.48 -18.98 -9.40
CA CYS A 255 -6.35 -17.63 -8.84
C CYS A 255 -7.71 -16.96 -8.67
N GLU A 256 -8.61 -17.06 -9.65
CA GLU A 256 -9.98 -16.53 -9.54
C GLU A 256 -10.74 -17.19 -8.39
N TYR A 257 -10.65 -18.53 -8.28
CA TYR A 257 -11.26 -19.26 -7.17
C TYR A 257 -10.70 -18.79 -5.80
N ILE A 258 -9.38 -18.63 -5.69
CA ILE A 258 -8.73 -18.17 -4.45
C ILE A 258 -9.18 -16.74 -4.11
N CYS A 259 -9.20 -15.82 -5.08
CA CYS A 259 -9.69 -14.45 -4.87
C CYS A 259 -11.14 -14.44 -4.35
N LYS A 260 -12.03 -15.25 -4.94
CA LYS A 260 -13.42 -15.36 -4.49
C LYS A 260 -13.52 -15.86 -3.05
N GLN A 261 -12.81 -16.94 -2.72
CA GLN A 261 -12.79 -17.49 -1.35
C GLN A 261 -12.25 -16.48 -0.34
N LEU A 262 -11.12 -15.83 -0.63
CA LEU A 262 -10.54 -14.81 0.25
C LEU A 262 -11.49 -13.61 0.42
N THR A 263 -12.23 -13.23 -0.62
CA THR A 263 -13.23 -12.16 -0.55
C THR A 263 -14.36 -12.54 0.39
N GLU A 264 -14.94 -13.74 0.25
CA GLU A 264 -16.00 -14.24 1.13
C GLU A 264 -15.54 -14.32 2.59
N GLU A 265 -14.33 -14.82 2.84
CA GLU A 265 -13.71 -14.85 4.18
C GLU A 265 -13.51 -13.45 4.76
N CYS A 266 -13.00 -12.50 3.97
CA CYS A 266 -12.86 -11.11 4.39
C CYS A 266 -14.20 -10.52 4.84
N ILE A 267 -15.26 -10.72 4.06
CA ILE A 267 -16.59 -10.21 4.37
C ILE A 267 -17.18 -10.88 5.61
N SER A 268 -16.96 -12.19 5.78
CA SER A 268 -17.36 -12.91 7.01
C SER A 268 -16.70 -12.30 8.24
N ILE A 269 -15.40 -12.05 8.21
CA ILE A 269 -14.68 -11.43 9.33
C ILE A 269 -15.25 -10.04 9.64
N LEU A 270 -15.52 -9.23 8.60
CA LEU A 270 -16.13 -7.90 8.77
C LEU A 270 -17.60 -7.94 9.24
N ASN A 271 -18.31 -9.06 9.08
CA ASN A 271 -19.64 -9.27 9.65
C ASN A 271 -19.58 -9.61 11.15
N ASP A 272 -18.48 -10.23 11.59
CA ASP A 272 -18.30 -10.69 12.96
C ASP A 272 -17.72 -9.62 13.91
N LEU A 273 -17.42 -8.42 13.41
CA LEU A 273 -16.94 -7.30 14.24
C LEU A 273 -18.02 -6.82 15.21
N THR A 274 -17.61 -6.14 16.28
CA THR A 274 -18.56 -5.57 17.25
C THR A 274 -19.30 -4.33 16.74
N VAL A 275 -18.96 -3.85 15.54
CA VAL A 275 -19.48 -2.64 14.89
C VAL A 275 -19.78 -2.88 13.41
N GLU A 276 -20.62 -2.06 12.80
CA GLU A 276 -20.98 -2.19 11.38
C GLU A 276 -19.86 -1.70 10.45
N ALA A 277 -19.23 -2.61 9.70
CA ALA A 277 -18.12 -2.30 8.80
C ALA A 277 -18.54 -1.96 7.35
N LYS A 278 -19.64 -1.21 7.16
CA LYS A 278 -20.25 -0.97 5.84
C LYS A 278 -19.27 -0.49 4.75
N TYR A 279 -18.57 0.62 5.01
CA TYR A 279 -17.67 1.21 4.00
C TYR A 279 -16.39 0.41 3.78
N LEU A 280 -15.95 -0.35 4.80
CA LEU A 280 -14.80 -1.23 4.66
C LEU A 280 -15.16 -2.43 3.78
N LYS A 281 -16.36 -3.00 3.93
CA LYS A 281 -16.90 -4.05 3.02
C LYS A 281 -17.02 -3.54 1.58
N GLU A 282 -17.55 -2.33 1.39
CA GLU A 282 -17.66 -1.69 0.07
C GLU A 282 -16.28 -1.56 -0.60
N LEU A 283 -15.27 -1.07 0.15
CA LEU A 283 -13.91 -1.00 -0.36
C LEU A 283 -13.34 -2.39 -0.67
N THR A 284 -13.56 -3.39 0.19
CA THR A 284 -13.11 -4.78 -0.06
C THR A 284 -13.64 -5.31 -1.39
N TYR A 285 -14.94 -5.18 -1.66
CA TYR A 285 -15.51 -5.57 -2.95
C TYR A 285 -14.91 -4.77 -4.10
N ASN A 286 -14.79 -3.44 -3.97
CA ASN A 286 -14.18 -2.60 -5.02
C ASN A 286 -12.71 -2.98 -5.33
N LEU A 287 -11.97 -3.51 -4.36
CA LEU A 287 -10.58 -3.93 -4.55
C LEU A 287 -10.47 -5.31 -5.21
N LEU A 288 -11.36 -6.25 -4.85
CA LEU A 288 -11.23 -7.65 -5.23
C LEU A 288 -12.10 -8.05 -6.43
N ASP A 289 -13.21 -7.36 -6.66
CA ASP A 289 -14.14 -7.61 -7.78
C ASP A 289 -13.90 -6.67 -8.98
N ARG A 290 -12.86 -5.84 -8.96
CA ARG A 290 -12.57 -4.91 -10.07
C ARG A 290 -12.19 -5.64 -11.36
N GLU A 291 -12.57 -5.06 -12.48
CA GLU A 291 -12.20 -5.53 -13.82
C GLU A 291 -10.91 -4.87 -14.36
N TYR A 292 -10.40 -3.83 -13.68
CA TYR A 292 -9.22 -3.03 -14.07
C TYR A 292 -8.54 -2.29 -12.89
#